data_AF-A0A6C0ILM9-F1
#
_entry.id   AF-A0A6C0ILM9-F1
#
_cell.length_a   1.000
_cell.length_b   1.000
_cell.length_c   1.000
_cell.angle_alpha   90.00
_cell.angle_beta   90.00
_cell.angle_gamma   90.00
#
_symmetry.space_group_name_H-M   'P 1'
#
loop_
_entity.id
_entity.type
_entity.pdbx_description
1 polymer ?
#
loop_
_entity_poly.entity_id
_entity_poly.type
_entity_poly.pdbx_seq_one_letter_code
_entity_poly.pdbx_strand_id
1 'polypeptide(L)'
;MSNLSQNGYILLKNSIDTNLGNNCLESNKIDYKCIYSAINRKYFPTIQKQIPDSDGASFRRFIFSNNSYSSMDSLYHANSYNHTDTNEIPIYCAYLFFSSTTLELIPGSHIASNNMNYGSKIQLDLQKGDVVVMNSNLHNRTINNGNSKILKIMDIFPNDEIKARYSHNFIVAQMNNSLIIKNMIFSLIFFSKSNVIMNFINYFYYFLVFYDLHNKFLLESINNKGKIVSYEANGRKYLDDLNDRESWNTYIITDRIISTQYFGNNLAIILFLSLILYCVFIYFSCKNKDVKECYKYFYETYTPKYIKDYMTSYKINPIQLL
;
A
#
# COMPACT_ATOMS: atom_id res chain seq x y z
N MET A 1 -16.86 10.14 17.32
CA MET A 1 -15.58 10.16 16.59
C MET A 1 -14.55 9.31 17.35
N SER A 2 -14.67 7.98 17.28
CA SER A 2 -13.78 7.01 17.97
C SER A 2 -13.04 6.05 17.02
N ASN A 3 -13.40 6.01 15.73
CA ASN A 3 -12.95 4.93 14.84
C ASN A 3 -11.53 5.12 14.25
N LEU A 4 -11.08 6.36 14.02
CA LEU A 4 -9.74 6.62 13.46
C LEU A 4 -8.62 6.28 14.45
N SER A 5 -8.76 6.57 15.74
CA SER A 5 -7.77 6.22 16.75
C SER A 5 -7.81 4.73 17.10
N GLN A 6 -9.01 4.15 17.24
CA GLN A 6 -9.16 2.74 17.65
C GLN A 6 -8.89 1.75 16.52
N ASN A 7 -9.57 1.91 15.38
CA ASN A 7 -9.50 0.97 14.26
C ASN A 7 -8.52 1.43 13.18
N GLY A 8 -8.11 2.69 13.22
CA GLY A 8 -7.21 3.27 12.22
C GLY A 8 -7.90 3.74 10.95
N TYR A 9 -9.24 3.65 10.83
CA TYR A 9 -9.95 4.08 9.61
C TYR A 9 -11.40 4.53 9.84
N ILE A 10 -11.93 5.27 8.88
CA ILE A 10 -13.35 5.66 8.72
C ILE A 10 -13.75 5.50 7.25
N LEU A 11 -14.96 4.99 7.03
CA LEU A 11 -15.61 4.92 5.71
C LEU A 11 -16.65 6.02 5.57
N LEU A 12 -16.54 6.82 4.51
CA LEU A 12 -17.48 7.86 4.12
C LEU A 12 -18.17 7.43 2.83
N LYS A 13 -19.47 7.13 2.90
CA LYS A 13 -20.23 6.66 1.75
C LYS A 13 -20.63 7.81 0.83
N ASN A 14 -20.55 7.60 -0.48
CA ASN A 14 -20.99 8.55 -1.52
C ASN A 14 -20.59 10.00 -1.23
N SER A 15 -19.33 10.22 -0.85
CA SER A 15 -18.82 11.49 -0.34
C SER A 15 -18.05 12.31 -1.38
N ILE A 16 -17.85 11.76 -2.58
CA ILE A 16 -17.21 12.49 -3.68
C ILE A 16 -18.04 12.45 -4.97
N ASP A 17 -17.99 13.56 -5.70
CA ASP A 17 -18.53 13.65 -7.04
C ASP A 17 -17.56 13.01 -8.04
N THR A 18 -17.84 11.76 -8.38
CA THR A 18 -16.97 10.99 -9.25
C THR A 18 -16.90 11.51 -10.69
N ASN A 19 -17.87 12.32 -11.14
CA ASN A 19 -17.84 12.87 -12.50
C ASN A 19 -16.74 13.93 -12.63
N LEU A 20 -16.57 14.76 -11.60
CA LEU A 20 -15.57 15.81 -11.59
C LEU A 20 -14.14 15.26 -11.73
N GLY A 21 -13.81 14.19 -11.00
CA GLY A 21 -12.49 13.55 -11.12
C GLY A 21 -12.34 12.75 -12.41
N ASN A 22 -13.41 12.12 -12.91
CA ASN A 22 -13.37 11.39 -14.18
C ASN A 22 -13.19 12.31 -15.39
N ASN A 23 -13.62 13.57 -15.32
CA ASN A 23 -13.38 14.55 -16.39
C ASN A 23 -11.88 14.83 -16.61
N CYS A 24 -11.05 14.62 -15.58
CA CYS A 24 -9.59 14.74 -15.68
C CYS A 24 -8.92 13.47 -16.27
N LEU A 25 -9.71 12.44 -16.62
CA LEU A 25 -9.22 11.13 -17.06
C LEU A 25 -9.62 10.88 -18.51
N GLU A 26 -8.65 10.51 -19.34
CA GLU A 26 -8.86 9.90 -20.65
C GLU A 26 -8.34 8.47 -20.63
N SER A 27 -8.77 7.64 -21.59
CA SER A 27 -8.63 6.18 -21.60
C SER A 27 -7.30 5.66 -21.03
N ASN A 28 -6.17 6.30 -21.35
CA ASN A 28 -4.84 5.97 -20.80
C ASN A 28 -4.02 7.19 -20.36
N LYS A 29 -4.66 8.34 -20.08
CA LYS A 29 -3.97 9.56 -19.66
C LYS A 29 -4.69 10.29 -18.52
N ILE A 30 -3.93 10.99 -17.70
CA ILE A 30 -4.41 11.72 -16.51
C ILE A 30 -3.93 13.16 -16.60
N ASP A 31 -4.85 14.11 -16.45
CA ASP A 31 -4.53 15.52 -16.17
C ASP A 31 -4.40 15.71 -14.66
N TYR A 32 -3.16 15.66 -14.17
CA TYR A 32 -2.86 15.80 -12.75
C TYR A 32 -3.11 17.22 -12.21
N LYS A 33 -3.07 18.26 -13.05
CA LYS A 33 -3.38 19.64 -12.64
C LYS A 33 -4.88 19.80 -12.41
N CYS A 34 -5.70 19.22 -13.28
CA CYS A 34 -7.15 19.09 -13.10
C CYS A 34 -7.49 18.31 -11.81
N ILE A 35 -6.84 17.16 -11.58
CA ILE A 35 -7.04 16.37 -10.36
C ILE A 35 -6.64 17.17 -9.11
N TYR A 36 -5.50 17.86 -9.11
CA TYR A 36 -5.07 18.68 -7.97
C TYR A 36 -6.07 19.80 -7.65
N SER A 37 -6.62 20.46 -8.68
CA SER A 37 -7.68 21.45 -8.51
C SER A 37 -8.94 20.84 -7.89
N ALA A 38 -9.36 19.67 -8.36
CA ALA A 38 -10.50 18.94 -7.81
C ALA A 38 -10.31 18.54 -6.33
N ILE A 39 -9.11 18.08 -5.98
CA ILE A 39 -8.75 17.74 -4.59
C ILE A 39 -8.94 18.96 -3.69
N ASN A 40 -8.29 20.07 -4.02
CA ASN A 40 -8.28 21.26 -3.16
C ASN A 40 -9.66 21.94 -3.07
N ARG A 41 -10.43 21.95 -4.16
CA ARG A 41 -11.73 22.63 -4.18
C ARG A 41 -12.87 21.85 -3.52
N LYS A 42 -12.87 20.51 -3.60
CA LYS A 42 -14.05 19.71 -3.26
C LYS A 42 -13.75 18.50 -2.38
N TYR A 43 -12.71 17.73 -2.70
CA TYR A 43 -12.49 16.46 -2.01
C TYR A 43 -11.80 16.62 -0.66
N PHE A 44 -10.69 17.36 -0.59
CA PHE A 44 -9.93 17.54 0.63
C PHE A 44 -10.74 18.24 1.74
N PRO A 45 -11.55 19.29 1.47
CA PRO A 45 -12.43 19.86 2.49
C PRO A 45 -13.44 18.87 3.08
N THR A 46 -13.90 17.88 2.30
CA THR A 46 -14.80 16.83 2.78
C THR A 46 -14.08 15.86 3.71
N ILE A 47 -12.84 15.51 3.38
CA ILE A 47 -11.98 14.62 4.17
C ILE A 47 -11.57 15.29 5.48
N GLN A 48 -11.18 16.56 5.43
CA GLN A 48 -10.72 17.36 6.57
C GLN A 48 -11.72 17.31 7.74
N LYS A 49 -13.02 17.44 7.46
CA LYS A 49 -14.10 17.39 8.47
C LYS A 49 -14.17 16.09 9.30
N GLN A 50 -13.50 15.03 8.83
CA GLN A 50 -13.51 13.71 9.46
C GLN A 50 -12.24 13.42 10.26
N ILE A 51 -11.23 14.28 10.12
CA ILE A 51 -9.95 14.16 10.81
C ILE A 51 -10.07 14.88 12.17
N PRO A 52 -9.61 14.27 13.27
CA PRO A 52 -9.54 14.96 14.56
C PRO A 52 -8.61 16.17 14.50
N ASP A 53 -9.01 17.27 15.16
CA ASP A 53 -8.20 18.50 15.28
C ASP A 53 -7.67 19.01 13.92
N SER A 54 -8.58 19.05 12.93
CA SER A 54 -8.26 19.26 11.52
C SER A 54 -8.00 20.71 11.08
N ASP A 55 -7.94 21.66 12.01
CA ASP A 55 -7.73 23.06 11.67
C ASP A 55 -6.31 23.26 11.14
N GLY A 56 -6.20 23.75 9.90
CA GLY A 56 -4.91 23.82 9.19
C GLY A 56 -4.45 22.49 8.59
N ALA A 57 -5.35 21.51 8.40
CA ALA A 57 -4.98 20.26 7.76
C ALA A 57 -4.35 20.49 6.38
N SER A 58 -3.33 19.70 6.06
CA SER A 58 -2.68 19.74 4.76
C SER A 58 -2.20 18.35 4.34
N PHE A 59 -2.03 18.16 3.03
CA PHE A 59 -1.46 16.94 2.46
C PHE A 59 -0.23 17.30 1.62
N ARG A 60 0.69 16.34 1.42
CA ARG A 60 1.95 16.59 0.68
C ARG A 60 2.08 15.81 -0.61
N ARG A 61 1.29 14.75 -0.79
CA ARG A 61 1.39 13.86 -1.95
C ARG A 61 0.02 13.34 -2.40
N PHE A 62 -0.11 13.08 -3.69
CA PHE A 62 -1.24 12.32 -4.22
C PHE A 62 -0.86 11.51 -5.46
N ILE A 63 -1.60 10.44 -5.71
CA ILE A 63 -1.49 9.62 -6.92
C ILE A 63 -2.86 9.14 -7.36
N PHE A 64 -3.09 9.16 -8.66
CA PHE A 64 -4.24 8.50 -9.25
C PHE A 64 -3.81 7.12 -9.74
N SER A 65 -4.31 6.09 -9.06
CA SER A 65 -3.95 4.70 -9.27
C SER A 65 -5.03 3.93 -10.04
N ASN A 66 -4.58 3.03 -10.90
CA ASN A 66 -5.39 1.99 -11.52
C ASN A 66 -4.70 0.64 -11.33
N ASN A 67 -5.32 -0.26 -10.57
CA ASN A 67 -4.73 -1.57 -10.22
C ASN A 67 -4.47 -2.48 -11.44
N SER A 68 -5.04 -2.20 -12.61
CA SER A 68 -4.66 -2.88 -13.87
C SER A 68 -3.20 -2.63 -14.27
N TYR A 69 -2.57 -1.61 -13.68
CA TYR A 69 -1.20 -1.19 -13.95
C TYR A 69 -0.36 -1.09 -12.66
N SER A 70 -0.82 -1.62 -11.52
CA SER A 70 -0.09 -1.59 -10.23
C SER A 70 -0.38 -2.85 -9.41
N SER A 71 0.67 -3.62 -9.13
CA SER A 71 0.64 -4.87 -8.35
C SER A 71 0.97 -4.67 -6.86
N MET A 72 1.63 -3.56 -6.50
CA MET A 72 2.00 -3.25 -5.11
C MET A 72 0.78 -2.99 -4.24
N ASP A 73 -0.26 -2.36 -4.80
CA ASP A 73 -1.51 -2.10 -4.08
C ASP A 73 -2.28 -3.39 -3.71
N SER A 74 -1.94 -4.52 -4.35
CA SER A 74 -2.53 -5.84 -4.09
C SER A 74 -1.86 -6.60 -2.95
N LEU A 75 -0.70 -6.13 -2.48
CA LEU A 75 -0.01 -6.67 -1.31
C LEU A 75 -0.38 -5.85 -0.07
N TYR A 76 -0.38 -6.49 1.10
CA TYR A 76 -0.56 -5.74 2.35
C TYR A 76 0.57 -4.75 2.53
N HIS A 77 0.24 -3.49 2.78
CA HIS A 77 1.22 -2.44 3.01
C HIS A 77 0.63 -1.35 3.93
N ALA A 78 1.50 -0.63 4.61
CA ALA A 78 1.20 0.71 5.11
C ALA A 78 1.58 1.76 4.05
N ASN A 79 0.90 2.90 4.04
CA ASN A 79 1.29 4.03 3.20
C ASN A 79 2.56 4.71 3.76
N SER A 80 2.75 4.66 5.08
CA SER A 80 3.93 5.15 5.79
C SER A 80 4.18 4.32 7.04
N TYR A 81 5.37 3.74 7.13
CA TYR A 81 5.78 2.89 8.23
C TYR A 81 6.39 3.71 9.36
N ASN A 82 5.92 3.46 10.57
CA ASN A 82 6.44 4.12 11.78
C ASN A 82 7.68 3.38 12.30
N HIS A 83 8.87 3.98 12.12
CA HIS A 83 10.13 3.51 12.70
C HIS A 83 10.64 4.46 13.80
N THR A 84 9.72 5.13 14.49
CA THR A 84 9.99 6.00 15.62
C THR A 84 9.70 5.29 16.94
N ASP A 85 10.09 5.89 18.06
CA ASP A 85 9.74 5.40 19.40
C ASP A 85 8.31 5.82 19.83
N THR A 86 7.50 6.36 18.91
CA THR A 86 6.13 6.82 19.21
C THR A 86 5.11 5.72 18.92
N ASN A 87 4.15 5.55 19.84
CA ASN A 87 3.14 4.50 19.74
C ASN A 87 2.17 4.67 18.56
N GLU A 88 1.81 5.92 18.25
CA GLU A 88 0.92 6.27 17.15
C GLU A 88 1.36 7.62 16.57
N ILE A 89 1.29 7.74 15.25
CA ILE A 89 1.55 8.98 14.54
C ILE A 89 0.25 9.42 13.88
N PRO A 90 -0.29 10.63 14.18
CA PRO A 90 -1.54 11.12 13.62
C PRO A 90 -1.32 11.70 12.22
N ILE A 91 -0.80 10.88 11.31
CA ILE A 91 -0.72 11.16 9.88
C ILE A 91 -1.68 10.21 9.18
N TYR A 92 -2.43 10.75 8.24
CA TYR A 92 -3.51 10.02 7.59
C TYR A 92 -3.30 9.95 6.08
N CYS A 93 -4.06 9.09 5.43
CA CYS A 93 -4.28 9.10 3.99
C CYS A 93 -5.77 8.90 3.70
N ALA A 94 -6.19 9.28 2.49
CA ALA A 94 -7.55 9.11 2.03
C ALA A 94 -7.57 8.46 0.66
N TYR A 95 -8.32 7.37 0.53
CA TYR A 95 -8.53 6.64 -0.72
C TYR A 95 -9.92 6.96 -1.23
N LEU A 96 -9.99 7.50 -2.44
CA LEU A 96 -11.20 7.99 -3.08
C LEU A 96 -11.52 7.08 -4.26
N PHE A 97 -12.68 6.43 -4.24
CA PHE A 97 -13.01 5.35 -5.15
C PHE A 97 -13.85 5.85 -6.34
N PHE A 98 -13.27 5.80 -7.54
CA PHE A 98 -13.94 6.18 -8.80
C PHE A 98 -14.56 4.98 -9.54
N SER A 99 -14.40 3.80 -8.96
CA SER A 99 -14.98 2.53 -9.38
C SER A 99 -15.21 1.66 -8.15
N SER A 100 -16.17 0.73 -8.22
CA SER A 100 -16.37 -0.24 -7.14
C SER A 100 -15.17 -1.19 -7.02
N THR A 101 -14.82 -1.55 -5.79
CA THR A 101 -13.69 -2.44 -5.47
C THR A 101 -13.84 -2.99 -4.05
N THR A 102 -12.93 -3.87 -3.64
CA THR A 102 -12.86 -4.36 -2.25
C THR A 102 -11.52 -3.98 -1.64
N LEU A 103 -11.57 -3.33 -0.48
CA LEU A 103 -10.38 -2.98 0.31
C LEU A 103 -10.31 -3.90 1.54
N GLU A 104 -9.19 -4.57 1.73
CA GLU A 104 -8.92 -5.27 2.98
C GLU A 104 -8.09 -4.40 3.91
N LEU A 105 -8.46 -4.38 5.19
CA LEU A 105 -7.80 -3.62 6.24
C LEU A 105 -7.47 -4.54 7.42
N ILE A 106 -6.44 -4.22 8.18
CA ILE A 106 -6.13 -4.85 9.47
C ILE A 106 -6.33 -3.80 10.56
N PRO A 107 -7.51 -3.75 11.19
CA PRO A 107 -7.80 -2.77 12.23
C PRO A 107 -6.76 -2.80 13.36
N GLY A 108 -6.34 -1.62 13.81
CA GLY A 108 -5.37 -1.48 14.91
C GLY A 108 -3.91 -1.74 14.55
N SER A 109 -3.61 -2.10 13.30
CA SER A 109 -2.22 -2.32 12.83
C SER A 109 -1.37 -1.05 12.79
N HIS A 110 -1.97 0.13 12.90
CA HIS A 110 -1.27 1.41 12.96
C HIS A 110 -0.60 1.69 14.31
N ILE A 111 -0.98 0.96 15.37
CA ILE A 111 -0.45 1.13 16.73
C ILE A 111 0.80 0.26 16.91
N ALA A 112 1.92 0.86 17.32
CA ALA A 112 3.24 0.22 17.37
C ALA A 112 3.35 -0.97 18.36
N SER A 113 2.37 -1.19 19.24
CA SER A 113 2.43 -2.16 20.34
C SER A 113 1.89 -3.55 20.03
N ASN A 114 1.40 -3.82 18.82
CA ASN A 114 0.75 -5.10 18.52
C ASN A 114 1.58 -5.97 17.58
N ASN A 115 1.80 -7.22 17.99
CA ASN A 115 2.05 -8.31 17.05
C ASN A 115 0.93 -8.26 16.00
N MET A 116 1.28 -7.97 14.74
CA MET A 116 0.30 -7.75 13.68
C MET A 116 -0.62 -8.98 13.54
N ASN A 117 -1.88 -8.84 13.94
CA ASN A 117 -2.87 -9.89 13.84
C ASN A 117 -3.55 -9.85 12.46
N TYR A 118 -2.99 -10.53 11.48
CA TYR A 118 -3.60 -10.65 10.15
C TYR A 118 -4.92 -11.43 10.14
N GLY A 119 -5.24 -12.16 11.22
CA GLY A 119 -6.51 -12.86 11.40
C GLY A 119 -7.69 -11.93 11.73
N SER A 120 -7.43 -10.70 12.19
CA SER A 120 -8.46 -9.69 12.43
C SER A 120 -8.78 -8.84 11.20
N LYS A 121 -8.31 -9.25 10.01
CA LYS A 121 -8.59 -8.53 8.77
C LYS A 121 -10.09 -8.41 8.53
N ILE A 122 -10.48 -7.29 7.95
CA ILE A 122 -11.84 -7.02 7.50
C ILE A 122 -11.83 -6.68 6.02
N GLN A 123 -12.95 -6.94 5.34
CA GLN A 123 -13.17 -6.54 3.96
C GLN A 123 -14.21 -5.43 3.93
N LEU A 124 -13.93 -4.38 3.17
CA LEU A 124 -14.86 -3.32 2.86
C LEU A 124 -15.19 -3.39 1.37
N ASP A 125 -16.46 -3.65 1.06
CA ASP A 125 -16.98 -3.52 -0.29
C ASP A 125 -17.34 -2.06 -0.55
N LEU A 126 -16.59 -1.46 -1.48
CA LEU A 126 -16.61 -0.04 -1.74
C LEU A 126 -17.29 0.24 -3.06
N GLN A 127 -18.15 1.23 -3.08
CA GLN A 127 -18.82 1.71 -4.27
C GLN A 127 -18.14 2.94 -4.84
N LYS A 128 -18.40 3.20 -6.12
CA LYS A 128 -18.06 4.46 -6.76
C LYS A 128 -18.62 5.63 -5.94
N GLY A 129 -17.75 6.54 -5.50
CA GLY A 129 -18.13 7.69 -4.66
C GLY A 129 -17.72 7.55 -3.21
N ASP A 130 -17.35 6.36 -2.75
CA ASP A 130 -16.92 6.14 -1.38
C ASP A 130 -15.50 6.68 -1.14
N VAL A 131 -15.23 7.02 0.12
CA VAL A 131 -13.91 7.46 0.60
C VAL A 131 -13.55 6.69 1.86
N VAL A 132 -12.33 6.17 1.91
CA VAL A 132 -11.77 5.60 3.14
C VAL A 132 -10.66 6.51 3.63
N VAL A 133 -10.84 7.11 4.81
CA VAL A 133 -9.81 7.87 5.52
C VAL A 133 -9.16 6.92 6.53
N MET A 134 -7.85 6.81 6.53
CA MET A 134 -7.14 5.87 7.40
C MET A 134 -5.82 6.46 7.92
N ASN A 135 -5.33 5.95 9.05
CA ASN A 135 -3.99 6.21 9.52
C ASN A 135 -2.98 5.72 8.46
N SER A 136 -1.94 6.51 8.19
CA SER A 136 -0.97 6.19 7.14
C SER A 136 -0.19 4.90 7.43
N ASN A 137 -0.06 4.53 8.72
CA ASN A 137 0.56 3.29 9.18
C ASN A 137 -0.40 2.09 9.23
N LEU A 138 -1.67 2.26 8.83
CA LEU A 138 -2.63 1.15 8.80
C LEU A 138 -2.33 0.20 7.63
N HIS A 139 -2.16 -1.09 7.93
CA HIS A 139 -1.95 -2.12 6.92
C HIS A 139 -3.23 -2.38 6.14
N ASN A 140 -3.12 -2.25 4.82
CA ASN A 140 -4.24 -2.40 3.89
C ASN A 140 -3.78 -3.02 2.57
N ARG A 141 -4.74 -3.53 1.79
CA ARG A 141 -4.56 -3.87 0.38
C ARG A 141 -5.85 -3.72 -0.39
N THR A 142 -5.74 -3.39 -1.67
CA THR A 142 -6.88 -3.44 -2.60
C THR A 142 -6.94 -4.84 -3.23
N ILE A 143 -8.08 -5.52 -3.12
CA ILE A 143 -8.26 -6.81 -3.81
C ILE A 143 -8.33 -6.55 -5.31
N ASN A 144 -7.43 -7.17 -6.08
CA ASN A 144 -7.33 -6.95 -7.51
C ASN A 144 -8.41 -7.71 -8.28
N ASN A 145 -9.58 -7.11 -8.42
CA ASN A 145 -10.70 -7.65 -9.20
C ASN A 145 -10.77 -7.03 -10.62
N GLY A 146 -9.71 -6.36 -11.11
CA GLY A 146 -9.69 -5.57 -12.36
C GLY A 146 -9.74 -4.05 -12.13
N ASN A 147 -9.79 -3.27 -13.23
CA ASN A 147 -9.71 -1.79 -13.42
C ASN A 147 -10.24 -0.86 -12.29
N SER A 148 -9.72 -0.97 -11.09
CA SER A 148 -10.07 -0.16 -9.93
C SER A 148 -9.35 1.17 -10.01
N LYS A 149 -10.10 2.26 -10.19
CA LYS A 149 -9.64 3.64 -10.26
C LYS A 149 -9.73 4.27 -8.88
N ILE A 150 -8.59 4.54 -8.27
CA ILE A 150 -8.49 5.04 -6.89
C ILE A 150 -7.56 6.25 -6.87
N LEU A 151 -8.07 7.38 -6.42
CA LEU A 151 -7.24 8.54 -6.08
C LEU A 151 -6.80 8.43 -4.63
N LYS A 152 -5.49 8.42 -4.40
CA LYS A 152 -4.89 8.36 -3.06
C LYS A 152 -4.33 9.73 -2.71
N ILE A 153 -4.82 10.33 -1.64
CA ILE A 153 -4.25 11.52 -1.00
C ILE A 153 -3.44 11.04 0.20
N MET A 154 -2.16 11.39 0.25
CA MET A 154 -1.20 10.83 1.20
C MET A 154 -0.55 11.93 2.04
N ASP A 155 -0.03 11.54 3.20
CA ASP A 155 0.62 12.40 4.19
C ASP A 155 -0.26 13.57 4.62
N ILE A 156 -1.49 13.25 5.01
CA ILE A 156 -2.43 14.22 5.55
C ILE A 156 -2.05 14.48 7.01
N PHE A 157 -1.58 15.68 7.28
CA PHE A 157 -1.36 16.19 8.63
C PHE A 157 -2.65 16.88 9.10
N PRO A 158 -3.14 16.59 10.31
CA PRO A 158 -4.38 17.17 10.83
C PRO A 158 -4.26 18.68 11.05
N ASN A 159 -3.08 19.16 11.44
CA ASN A 159 -2.82 20.58 11.69
C ASN A 159 -1.32 20.91 11.55
N ASP A 160 -1.01 22.19 11.63
CA ASP A 160 0.35 22.71 11.48
C ASP A 160 1.30 22.27 12.61
N GLU A 161 0.81 22.03 13.83
CA GLU A 161 1.63 21.53 14.94
C GLU A 161 2.16 20.13 14.64
N ILE A 162 1.25 19.21 14.27
CA ILE A 162 1.62 17.83 13.89
C ILE A 162 2.53 17.85 12.65
N LYS A 163 2.24 18.72 11.67
CA LYS A 163 3.12 18.89 10.51
C LYS A 163 4.53 19.31 10.91
N ALA A 164 4.69 20.33 11.75
CA ALA A 164 5.99 20.78 12.22
C ALA A 164 6.74 19.67 12.97
N ARG A 165 6.03 18.91 13.82
CA ARG A 165 6.61 17.83 14.63
C ARG A 165 7.08 16.62 13.81
N TYR A 166 6.37 16.23 12.76
CA TYR A 166 6.66 14.95 12.08
C TYR A 166 7.19 15.08 10.65
N SER A 167 6.93 16.19 9.94
CA SER A 167 7.28 16.32 8.52
C SER A 167 8.78 16.19 8.23
N HIS A 168 9.64 16.61 9.17
CA HIS A 168 11.10 16.52 9.08
C HIS A 168 11.65 15.11 9.35
N ASN A 169 10.85 14.24 9.97
CA ASN A 169 11.16 12.83 10.18
C ASN A 169 10.66 11.95 9.03
N PHE A 170 9.93 12.53 8.09
CA PHE A 170 9.40 11.82 6.94
C PHE A 170 10.46 11.66 5.86
N ILE A 171 10.72 10.41 5.47
CA ILE A 171 11.56 10.07 4.32
C ILE A 171 10.77 9.22 3.33
N VAL A 172 11.00 9.47 2.05
CA VAL A 172 10.50 8.63 0.97
C VAL A 172 11.63 7.78 0.44
N ALA A 173 11.43 6.48 0.42
CA ALA A 173 12.39 5.51 -0.09
C ALA A 173 11.98 5.10 -1.52
N GLN A 174 12.73 5.59 -2.51
CA GLN A 174 12.47 5.40 -3.95
C GLN A 174 13.05 4.07 -4.46
N MET A 175 12.17 3.13 -4.76
CA MET A 175 12.52 1.77 -5.19
C MET A 175 12.81 1.68 -6.70
N ASN A 176 12.22 2.57 -7.50
CA ASN A 176 12.35 2.61 -8.96
C ASN A 176 13.75 2.93 -9.50
N ASN A 177 14.66 3.41 -8.65
CA ASN A 177 16.04 3.69 -9.04
C ASN A 177 16.84 2.41 -9.27
N SER A 178 16.42 1.30 -8.65
CA SER A 178 17.01 -0.01 -8.94
C SER A 178 16.38 -0.62 -10.19
N LEU A 179 17.23 -0.93 -11.18
CA LEU A 179 16.79 -1.59 -12.42
C LEU A 179 16.09 -2.93 -12.13
N ILE A 180 16.56 -3.67 -11.13
CA ILE A 180 16.02 -4.98 -10.74
C ILE A 180 14.64 -4.82 -10.13
N ILE A 181 14.49 -3.90 -9.17
CA ILE A 181 13.20 -3.64 -8.53
C ILE A 181 12.20 -3.10 -9.55
N LYS A 182 12.62 -2.17 -10.42
CA LYS A 182 11.79 -1.63 -11.51
C LYS A 182 11.24 -2.74 -12.41
N ASN A 183 12.09 -3.67 -12.85
CA ASN A 183 11.68 -4.80 -13.67
C ASN A 183 10.79 -5.79 -12.89
N MET A 184 11.08 -6.03 -11.61
CA MET A 184 10.24 -6.89 -10.76
C MET A 184 8.84 -6.33 -10.56
N ILE A 185 8.71 -5.04 -10.26
CA ILE A 185 7.42 -4.34 -10.14
C ILE A 185 6.63 -4.48 -11.44
N PHE A 186 7.30 -4.32 -12.59
CA PHE A 186 6.68 -4.52 -13.90
C PHE A 186 6.24 -5.97 -14.15
N SER A 187 7.08 -6.96 -13.79
CA SER A 187 6.71 -8.38 -13.88
C SER A 187 5.54 -8.74 -12.97
N LEU A 188 5.43 -8.11 -11.81
CA LEU A 188 4.31 -8.32 -10.89
C LEU A 188 2.96 -7.91 -11.50
N ILE A 189 2.91 -7.04 -12.52
CA ILE A 189 1.68 -6.70 -13.27
C ILE A 189 1.19 -7.92 -14.08
N PHE A 190 2.10 -8.75 -14.59
CA PHE A 190 1.74 -9.99 -15.26
C PHE A 190 1.31 -11.05 -14.25
N PHE A 191 2.03 -11.15 -13.13
CA PHE A 191 1.69 -12.08 -12.04
C PHE A 191 0.35 -11.75 -11.39
N SER A 192 -0.02 -10.47 -11.29
CA SER A 192 -1.28 -10.04 -10.69
C SER A 192 -2.52 -10.47 -11.46
N LYS A 193 -2.38 -10.91 -12.72
CA LYS A 193 -3.47 -11.47 -13.53
C LYS A 193 -3.78 -12.93 -13.17
N SER A 194 -2.94 -13.58 -12.39
CA SER A 194 -3.13 -14.96 -11.94
C SER A 194 -3.40 -14.99 -10.44
N ASN A 195 -4.63 -15.35 -10.07
CA ASN A 195 -5.01 -15.53 -8.67
C ASN A 195 -4.09 -16.52 -7.96
N VAL A 196 -3.70 -17.61 -8.63
CA VAL A 196 -2.79 -18.62 -8.08
C VAL A 196 -1.44 -17.99 -7.72
N ILE A 197 -0.81 -17.26 -8.66
CA ILE A 197 0.50 -16.64 -8.42
C ILE A 197 0.40 -15.58 -7.32
N MET A 198 -0.65 -14.77 -7.33
CA MET A 198 -0.87 -13.77 -6.28
C MET A 198 -1.07 -14.40 -4.90
N ASN A 199 -1.76 -15.53 -4.81
CA ASN A 199 -1.93 -16.25 -3.55
C ASN A 199 -0.59 -16.79 -3.02
N PHE A 200 0.27 -17.29 -3.90
CA PHE A 200 1.63 -17.70 -3.53
C PHE A 200 2.50 -16.51 -3.08
N ILE A 201 2.47 -15.39 -3.81
CA ILE A 201 3.21 -14.18 -3.44
C ILE A 201 2.70 -13.65 -2.10
N ASN A 202 1.39 -13.61 -1.90
CA ASN A 202 0.79 -13.21 -0.63
C ASN A 202 1.25 -14.14 0.51
N TYR A 203 1.27 -15.47 0.30
CA TYR A 203 1.76 -16.42 1.30
C TYR A 203 3.23 -16.19 1.65
N PHE A 204 4.10 -15.99 0.65
CA PHE A 204 5.50 -15.66 0.88
C PHE A 204 5.64 -14.31 1.60
N TYR A 205 4.83 -13.33 1.24
CA TYR A 205 4.79 -12.04 1.92
C TYR A 205 4.35 -12.18 3.39
N TYR A 206 3.34 -13.02 3.68
CA TYR A 206 2.95 -13.34 5.07
C TYR A 206 4.11 -13.95 5.86
N PHE A 207 4.87 -14.86 5.25
CA PHE A 207 6.08 -15.39 5.85
C PHE A 207 7.09 -14.27 6.17
N LEU A 208 7.39 -13.41 5.20
CA LEU A 208 8.29 -12.28 5.39
C LEU A 208 7.80 -11.30 6.46
N VAL A 209 6.48 -11.08 6.56
CA VAL A 209 5.90 -10.23 7.59
C VAL A 209 6.00 -10.86 8.97
N PHE A 210 5.67 -12.15 9.09
CA PHE A 210 5.67 -12.88 10.36
C PHE A 210 7.06 -12.87 11.02
N TYR A 211 8.12 -13.06 10.24
CA TYR A 211 9.49 -12.98 10.75
C TYR A 211 10.04 -11.54 10.83
N ASP A 212 9.21 -10.54 10.54
CA ASP A 212 9.62 -9.14 10.46
C ASP A 212 10.84 -8.97 9.52
N LEU A 213 10.83 -9.66 8.37
CA LEU A 213 11.86 -9.65 7.35
C LEU A 213 11.48 -8.78 6.15
N HIS A 214 10.19 -8.64 5.85
CA HIS A 214 9.68 -7.92 4.67
C HIS A 214 10.23 -6.50 4.55
N ASN A 215 10.32 -5.79 5.68
CA ASN A 215 10.89 -4.46 5.72
C ASN A 215 12.39 -4.49 6.00
N LYS A 216 12.95 -5.43 6.78
CA LYS A 216 14.39 -5.42 7.13
C LYS A 216 15.34 -5.45 5.93
N PHE A 217 15.04 -6.27 4.91
CA PHE A 217 15.83 -6.31 3.67
C PHE A 217 15.77 -5.00 2.89
N LEU A 218 14.62 -4.33 2.91
CA LEU A 218 14.43 -3.04 2.25
C LEU A 218 15.06 -1.90 3.08
N LEU A 219 14.95 -2.00 4.40
CA LEU A 219 15.40 -1.02 5.39
C LEU A 219 16.90 -0.95 5.53
N GLU A 220 17.64 -2.03 5.30
CA GLU A 220 19.10 -2.04 5.42
C GLU A 220 19.77 -0.98 4.51
N SER A 221 19.12 -0.63 3.39
CA SER A 221 19.62 0.39 2.47
C SER A 221 19.27 1.83 2.85
N ILE A 222 18.47 2.06 3.89
CA ILE A 222 17.99 3.40 4.27
C ILE A 222 18.11 3.66 5.77
N ASN A 223 18.49 4.88 6.16
CA ASN A 223 18.54 5.23 7.58
C ASN A 223 17.12 5.52 8.10
N ASN A 224 16.50 4.50 8.68
CA ASN A 224 15.10 4.49 9.09
C ASN A 224 14.86 4.78 10.58
N LYS A 225 15.90 4.69 11.42
CA LYS A 225 15.74 4.82 12.87
C LYS A 225 15.25 6.23 13.23
N GLY A 226 14.16 6.32 13.98
CA GLY A 226 13.54 7.60 14.34
C GLY A 226 12.85 8.29 13.16
N LYS A 227 12.53 7.56 12.09
CA LYS A 227 11.91 8.10 10.87
C LYS A 227 10.54 7.51 10.58
N ILE A 228 9.79 8.22 9.76
CA ILE A 228 8.56 7.76 9.13
C ILE A 228 8.92 7.49 7.67
N VAL A 229 8.71 6.26 7.21
CA VAL A 229 9.22 5.81 5.92
C VAL A 229 8.07 5.45 4.99
N SER A 230 8.00 6.09 3.83
CA SER A 230 7.08 5.72 2.76
C SER A 230 7.86 5.10 1.61
N TYR A 231 7.52 3.87 1.23
CA TYR A 231 8.16 3.17 0.12
C TYR A 231 7.39 3.42 -1.17
N GLU A 232 8.08 3.88 -2.20
CA GLU A 232 7.46 4.23 -3.47
C GLU A 232 8.12 3.52 -4.64
N ALA A 233 7.28 2.81 -5.40
CA ALA A 233 7.62 2.15 -6.66
C ALA A 233 7.48 3.09 -7.87
N ASN A 234 6.71 4.17 -7.76
CA ASN A 234 6.40 5.09 -8.85
C ASN A 234 7.39 6.25 -8.88
N GLY A 235 7.53 6.90 -10.04
CA GLY A 235 8.31 8.13 -10.15
C GLY A 235 7.67 9.26 -9.33
N ARG A 236 8.43 10.31 -9.04
CA ARG A 236 7.91 11.53 -8.42
C ARG A 236 8.05 12.71 -9.37
N LYS A 237 7.06 13.60 -9.35
CA LYS A 237 7.09 14.88 -10.04
C LYS A 237 6.47 15.97 -9.18
N TYR A 238 6.92 17.21 -9.39
CA TYR A 238 6.25 18.38 -8.86
C TYR A 238 5.11 18.78 -9.80
N LEU A 239 4.08 19.44 -9.26
CA LEU A 239 2.90 19.82 -10.03
C LEU A 239 3.25 20.67 -11.28
N ASP A 240 4.24 21.55 -11.13
CA ASP A 240 4.69 22.46 -12.19
C ASP A 240 5.50 21.75 -13.30
N ASP A 241 6.05 20.56 -13.01
CA ASP A 241 6.90 19.79 -13.94
C ASP A 241 6.09 18.76 -14.75
N LEU A 242 4.77 18.79 -14.62
CA LEU A 242 3.86 17.88 -15.31
C LEU A 242 3.50 18.42 -16.68
N ASN A 243 3.54 17.51 -17.66
CA ASN A 243 2.88 17.74 -18.94
C ASN A 243 1.37 17.88 -18.71
N ASP A 244 0.65 18.42 -19.70
CA ASP A 244 -0.81 18.57 -19.61
C ASP A 244 -1.50 17.24 -19.28
N ARG A 245 -0.96 16.14 -19.81
CA ARG A 245 -1.44 14.78 -19.52
C ARG A 245 -0.30 13.79 -19.43
N GLU A 246 -0.35 12.95 -18.41
CA GLU A 246 0.65 11.92 -18.12
C GLU A 246 0.01 10.52 -18.10
N SER A 247 0.82 9.47 -18.23
CA SER A 247 0.35 8.09 -18.15
C SER A 247 -0.12 7.71 -16.74
N TRP A 248 -1.04 6.74 -16.67
CA TRP A 248 -1.54 6.19 -15.41
C TRP A 248 -0.40 5.59 -14.58
N ASN A 249 -0.54 5.66 -13.25
CA ASN A 249 0.41 5.08 -12.28
C ASN A 249 1.87 5.46 -12.49
N THR A 250 2.16 6.55 -13.19
CA THR A 250 3.54 6.87 -13.54
C THR A 250 4.18 7.70 -12.45
N TYR A 251 3.44 8.70 -11.96
CA TYR A 251 3.97 9.69 -11.03
C TYR A 251 3.11 9.83 -9.77
N ILE A 252 3.80 9.88 -8.64
CA ILE A 252 3.29 10.44 -7.40
C ILE A 252 3.61 11.93 -7.44
N ILE A 253 2.56 12.75 -7.38
CA ILE A 253 2.72 14.20 -7.33
C ILE A 253 3.02 14.59 -5.90
N THR A 254 4.03 15.42 -5.72
CA THR A 254 4.57 15.72 -4.39
C THR A 254 4.97 17.18 -4.23
N ASP A 255 5.03 17.62 -2.98
CA ASP A 255 5.75 18.82 -2.58
C ASP A 255 7.27 18.66 -2.76
N ARG A 256 7.97 19.79 -2.91
CA ARG A 256 9.43 19.86 -3.07
C ARG A 256 10.21 19.51 -1.79
N ILE A 257 9.61 19.76 -0.63
CA ILE A 257 10.28 19.65 0.66
C ILE A 257 10.03 18.26 1.21
N ILE A 258 10.50 17.18 0.58
CA ILE A 258 10.43 15.81 1.13
C ILE A 258 11.78 15.13 0.97
N SER A 259 12.36 14.69 2.09
CA SER A 259 13.61 13.92 2.06
C SER A 259 13.42 12.62 1.30
N THR A 260 14.32 12.33 0.37
CA THR A 260 14.27 11.15 -0.50
C THR A 260 15.56 10.36 -0.34
N GLN A 261 15.43 9.05 -0.14
CA GLN A 261 16.55 8.10 -0.15
C GLN A 261 16.30 7.07 -1.25
N TYR A 262 17.38 6.54 -1.82
CA TYR A 262 17.32 5.61 -2.93
C TYR A 262 17.81 4.24 -2.51
N PHE A 263 17.11 3.20 -2.98
CA PHE A 263 17.50 1.83 -2.72
C PHE A 263 18.76 1.44 -3.50
N GLY A 264 19.68 0.77 -2.81
CA GLY A 264 20.87 0.17 -3.41
C GLY A 264 20.54 -1.11 -4.17
N ASN A 265 21.29 -1.40 -5.24
CA ASN A 265 21.03 -2.56 -6.10
C ASN A 265 21.35 -3.89 -5.41
N ASN A 266 22.39 -3.98 -4.58
CA ASN A 266 22.99 -5.24 -4.15
C ASN A 266 22.04 -6.15 -3.33
N LEU A 267 21.32 -5.58 -2.38
CA LEU A 267 20.37 -6.33 -1.54
C LEU A 267 19.09 -6.69 -2.29
N ALA A 268 18.67 -5.84 -3.25
CA ALA A 268 17.58 -6.16 -4.16
C ALA A 268 17.91 -7.36 -5.06
N ILE A 269 19.19 -7.53 -5.45
CA ILE A 269 19.66 -8.72 -6.18
C ILE A 269 19.49 -9.97 -5.32
N ILE A 270 19.88 -9.91 -4.05
CA ILE A 270 19.79 -11.05 -3.12
C ILE A 270 18.34 -11.45 -2.89
N LEU A 271 17.44 -10.49 -2.64
CA LEU A 271 16.00 -10.73 -2.53
C LEU A 271 15.47 -11.38 -3.81
N PHE A 272 15.83 -10.86 -4.98
CA PHE A 272 15.39 -11.38 -6.26
C PHE A 272 15.89 -12.80 -6.53
N LEU A 273 17.17 -13.08 -6.27
CA LEU A 273 17.73 -14.43 -6.38
C LEU A 273 17.04 -15.40 -5.41
N SER A 274 16.72 -14.96 -4.19
CA SER A 274 15.98 -15.78 -3.21
C SER A 274 14.56 -16.11 -3.70
N LEU A 275 13.88 -15.16 -4.32
CA LEU A 275 12.56 -15.35 -4.95
C LEU A 275 12.63 -16.30 -6.14
N ILE A 276 13.64 -16.18 -7.01
CA ILE A 276 13.86 -17.10 -8.12
C ILE A 276 14.10 -18.52 -7.58
N LEU A 277 15.02 -18.67 -6.62
CA LEU A 277 15.34 -19.96 -6.01
C LEU A 277 14.09 -20.58 -5.37
N TYR A 278 13.27 -19.77 -4.71
CA TYR A 278 12.00 -20.21 -4.13
C TYR A 278 10.99 -20.65 -5.20
N CYS A 279 10.85 -19.90 -6.30
CA CYS A 279 10.01 -20.29 -7.44
C CYS A 279 10.48 -21.59 -8.11
N VAL A 280 11.80 -21.77 -8.28
CA VAL A 280 12.40 -23.00 -8.82
C VAL A 280 12.12 -24.18 -7.89
N PHE A 281 12.31 -23.99 -6.59
CA PHE A 281 11.99 -24.98 -5.57
C PHE A 281 10.51 -25.37 -5.58
N ILE A 282 9.60 -24.40 -5.73
CA ILE A 282 8.16 -24.62 -5.92
C ILE A 282 7.89 -25.45 -7.17
N TYR A 283 8.44 -25.03 -8.32
CA TYR A 283 8.23 -25.71 -9.59
C TYR A 283 8.62 -27.18 -9.50
N PHE A 284 9.81 -27.51 -8.99
CA PHE A 284 10.25 -28.89 -8.87
C PHE A 284 9.47 -29.71 -7.85
N SER A 285 9.03 -29.09 -6.75
CA SER A 285 8.21 -29.77 -5.73
C SER A 285 6.78 -30.07 -6.18
N CYS A 286 6.30 -29.36 -7.20
CA CYS A 286 4.90 -29.40 -7.64
C CYS A 286 4.69 -29.76 -9.11
N LYS A 287 5.76 -30.08 -9.85
CA LYS A 287 5.73 -30.35 -11.30
C LYS A 287 4.67 -31.38 -11.74
N ASN A 288 4.24 -32.27 -10.84
CA ASN A 288 3.28 -33.34 -11.11
C ASN A 288 2.05 -33.31 -10.16
N LYS A 289 1.79 -32.18 -9.48
CA LYS A 289 0.68 -32.02 -8.53
C LYS A 289 -0.25 -30.95 -9.03
N ASP A 290 -1.55 -31.06 -8.75
CA ASP A 290 -2.45 -29.94 -8.96
C ASP A 290 -2.14 -28.79 -7.97
N VAL A 291 -2.70 -27.61 -8.18
CA VAL A 291 -2.40 -26.43 -7.36
C VAL A 291 -2.78 -26.64 -5.88
N LYS A 292 -3.88 -27.34 -5.60
CA LYS A 292 -4.34 -27.60 -4.23
C LYS A 292 -3.46 -28.62 -3.52
N GLU A 293 -3.06 -29.68 -4.23
CA GLU A 293 -2.12 -30.69 -3.74
C GLU A 293 -0.72 -30.13 -3.53
N CYS A 294 -0.25 -29.29 -4.46
CA CYS A 294 1.01 -28.57 -4.34
C CYS A 294 1.05 -27.71 -3.09
N TYR A 295 0.00 -26.92 -2.87
CA TYR A 295 -0.10 -26.00 -1.75
C TYR A 295 -0.23 -26.75 -0.42
N LYS A 296 -1.05 -27.82 -0.38
CA LYS A 296 -1.15 -28.72 0.76
C LYS A 296 0.20 -29.37 1.09
N TYR A 297 0.93 -29.86 0.08
CA TYR A 297 2.27 -30.42 0.27
C TYR A 297 3.24 -29.40 0.85
N PHE A 298 3.23 -28.16 0.37
CA PHE A 298 4.07 -27.10 0.91
C PHE A 298 3.75 -26.75 2.35
N TYR A 299 2.46 -26.59 2.63
CA TYR A 299 1.96 -26.35 3.97
C TYR A 299 2.37 -27.50 4.92
N GLU A 300 2.09 -28.75 4.56
CA GLU A 300 2.35 -29.89 5.42
C GLU A 300 3.85 -30.19 5.59
N THR A 301 4.66 -30.07 4.55
CA THR A 301 6.06 -30.53 4.56
C THR A 301 7.03 -29.48 5.09
N TYR A 302 6.86 -28.22 4.68
CA TYR A 302 7.88 -27.19 4.89
C TYR A 302 7.46 -26.08 5.83
N THR A 303 6.18 -26.02 6.22
CA THR A 303 5.72 -25.02 7.18
C THR A 303 5.95 -25.55 8.60
N PRO A 304 6.84 -24.93 9.39
CA PRO A 304 7.08 -25.34 10.77
C PRO A 304 5.80 -25.37 11.58
N LYS A 305 5.70 -26.29 12.55
CA LYS A 305 4.51 -26.48 13.36
C LYS A 305 4.00 -25.17 13.99
N TYR A 306 4.88 -24.33 14.51
CA TYR A 306 4.48 -23.05 15.11
C TYR A 306 3.90 -22.05 14.10
N ILE A 307 4.30 -22.09 12.81
CA ILE A 307 3.66 -21.27 11.77
C ILE A 307 2.27 -21.85 11.46
N LYS A 308 2.13 -23.17 11.38
CA LYS A 308 0.81 -23.81 11.22
C LYS A 308 -0.13 -23.47 12.37
N ASP A 309 0.39 -23.52 13.59
CA ASP A 309 -0.33 -23.17 14.81
C ASP A 309 -0.71 -21.67 14.79
N TYR A 310 0.19 -20.78 14.36
CA TYR A 310 -0.10 -19.37 14.13
C TYR A 310 -1.23 -19.20 13.09
N MET A 311 -1.09 -19.76 11.90
CA MET A 311 -2.09 -19.66 10.84
C MET A 311 -3.46 -20.21 11.27
N THR A 312 -3.47 -21.31 12.03
CA THR A 312 -4.68 -21.91 12.60
C THR A 312 -5.30 -21.02 13.67
N SER A 313 -4.49 -20.46 14.57
CA SER A 313 -4.92 -19.53 15.64
C SER A 313 -5.56 -18.27 15.06
N TYR A 314 -5.04 -17.80 13.92
CA TYR A 314 -5.52 -16.60 13.22
C TYR A 314 -6.56 -16.89 12.13
N LYS A 315 -7.10 -18.12 12.07
CA LYS A 315 -8.07 -18.56 11.04
C LYS A 315 -7.64 -18.24 9.60
N ILE A 316 -6.34 -18.16 9.36
CA ILE A 316 -5.77 -18.00 8.02
C ILE A 316 -5.77 -19.41 7.43
N ASN A 317 -6.90 -19.79 6.81
CA ASN A 317 -7.01 -21.09 6.17
C ASN A 317 -6.28 -21.04 4.82
N PRO A 318 -5.11 -21.68 4.70
CA PRO A 318 -4.30 -21.61 3.48
C PRO A 318 -5.07 -22.20 2.29
N ILE A 319 -5.93 -23.19 2.54
CA ILE A 319 -6.68 -23.94 1.53
C ILE A 319 -7.90 -23.17 1.02
N GLN A 320 -8.48 -22.25 1.82
CA GLN A 320 -9.59 -21.39 1.39
C GLN A 320 -9.14 -20.17 0.57
N LEU A 321 -7.83 -19.91 0.51
CA LEU A 321 -7.26 -18.87 -0.35
C LEU A 321 -7.13 -19.34 -1.81
N LEU A 322 -7.40 -20.61 -2.14
CA LEU A 322 -7.42 -21.20 -3.49
C LEU A 322 -8.84 -21.43 -4.01
#